data_AF-A0A962JKM9-F1
#
_entry.id   AF-A0A962JKM9-F1
#
_cell.length_a   1.000
_cell.length_b   1.000
_cell.length_c   1.000
_cell.angle_alpha   90.00
_cell.angle_beta   90.00
_cell.angle_gamma   90.00
#
_symmetry.space_group_name_H-M   'P 1'
#
loop_
_entity.id
_entity.type
_entity.pdbx_description
1 polymer ?
#
loop_
_entity_poly.entity_id
_entity_poly.type
_entity_poly.pdbx_seq_one_letter_code
_entity_poly.pdbx_strand_id
1 'polypeptide(L)'
;MSILRSFAHPIRPFLETDILSTVADAFLHPDYKDCLSVAVVNQNNQPVGMISRHQLNDIFLKKFGRDLFGSRPVCDFMRQEPLVVDVYSSLLEASSYITAQMTFPLSEDFVITQGGQYLGMGAVLHLLSAMEQQISQNAADLNKAYKQLSSSQAQLVQSEKMAALGQMVAGVAHEINTPLGYVNNNIDMLREFFGQLNCVLQAHQQLADTLLAPHSTEIDIAESLAAIDDAKAGIELEQFFADLDGLFNDTFYGVEQISELVMGLKDFSRLDQAVTDNVSLNDCIESA
;
A
#
# COMPACT_ATOMS: atom_id res chain seq x y z
N MET A 1 -17.04 -21.24 6.60
CA MET A 1 -18.39 -21.74 6.94
C MET A 1 -19.34 -20.56 6.90
N SER A 2 -20.49 -20.67 6.21
CA SER A 2 -21.47 -19.57 6.18
C SER A 2 -22.08 -19.34 7.57
N ILE A 3 -22.09 -18.07 8.01
CA ILE A 3 -22.72 -17.68 9.28
C ILE A 3 -24.23 -17.95 9.25
N LEU A 4 -24.88 -17.85 8.08
CA LEU A 4 -26.31 -18.13 7.92
C LEU A 4 -26.64 -19.61 8.20
N ARG A 5 -25.71 -20.52 7.92
CA ARG A 5 -25.87 -21.94 8.28
C ARG A 5 -25.97 -22.14 9.79
N SER A 6 -25.30 -21.30 10.59
CA SER A 6 -25.35 -21.37 12.05
C SER A 6 -26.68 -20.89 12.63
N PHE A 7 -27.48 -20.15 11.86
CA PHE A 7 -28.81 -19.69 12.26
C PHE A 7 -29.91 -20.72 12.00
N ALA A 8 -29.63 -21.78 11.23
CA ALA A 8 -30.62 -22.80 10.90
C ALA A 8 -30.94 -23.67 12.12
N HIS A 9 -32.12 -23.45 12.70
CA HIS A 9 -32.69 -24.35 13.70
C HIS A 9 -33.59 -25.39 12.98
N PRO A 10 -33.24 -26.68 12.99
CA PRO A 10 -33.96 -27.69 12.22
C PRO A 10 -35.33 -27.98 12.84
N ILE A 11 -36.38 -27.45 12.23
CA ILE A 11 -37.78 -27.71 12.56
C ILE A 11 -38.42 -28.45 11.41
N ARG A 12 -39.22 -29.49 11.71
CA ARG A 12 -39.91 -30.25 10.67
C ARG A 12 -40.95 -29.35 9.97
N PRO A 13 -40.88 -29.20 8.62
CA PRO A 13 -41.87 -28.44 7.87
C PRO A 13 -43.17 -29.23 7.68
N PHE A 14 -44.23 -28.54 7.25
CA PHE A 14 -45.52 -29.13 6.91
C PHE A 14 -45.72 -29.21 5.40
N LEU A 15 -46.56 -30.14 4.95
CA LEU A 15 -46.99 -30.22 3.55
C LEU A 15 -48.22 -29.34 3.32
N GLU A 16 -48.41 -28.89 2.08
CA GLU A 16 -49.57 -28.10 1.66
C GLU A 16 -50.91 -28.76 2.01
N THR A 17 -50.93 -30.09 2.00
CA THR A 17 -52.10 -30.93 2.27
C THR A 17 -52.33 -31.23 3.75
N ASP A 18 -51.38 -30.90 4.63
CA ASP A 18 -51.57 -31.10 6.07
C ASP A 18 -52.73 -30.23 6.57
N ILE A 19 -53.46 -30.72 7.56
CA ILE A 19 -54.60 -30.00 8.11
C ILE A 19 -54.16 -28.96 9.14
N LEU A 20 -54.90 -27.86 9.21
CA LEU A 20 -54.56 -26.70 10.04
C LEU A 20 -54.46 -27.04 11.54
N SER A 21 -55.27 -27.97 12.03
CA SER A 21 -55.24 -28.45 13.42
C SER A 21 -53.92 -29.13 13.78
N THR A 22 -53.37 -29.96 12.90
CA THR A 22 -52.06 -30.62 13.08
C THR A 22 -50.95 -29.59 13.25
N VAL A 23 -50.98 -28.51 12.48
CA VAL A 23 -49.99 -27.41 12.59
C VAL A 23 -50.12 -26.68 13.93
N ALA A 24 -51.35 -26.40 14.36
CA ALA A 24 -51.58 -25.73 15.64
C ALA A 24 -51.19 -26.60 16.84
N ASP A 25 -51.47 -27.90 16.80
CA ASP A 25 -51.06 -28.83 17.84
C ASP A 25 -49.52 -28.94 17.91
N ALA A 26 -48.82 -28.83 16.78
CA ALA A 26 -47.36 -28.77 16.77
C ALA A 26 -46.82 -27.52 17.49
N PHE A 27 -47.46 -26.36 17.38
CA PHE A 27 -47.07 -25.16 18.14
C PHE A 27 -47.22 -25.30 19.67
N LEU A 28 -47.99 -26.29 20.15
CA LEU A 28 -48.09 -26.62 21.57
C LEU A 28 -46.95 -27.53 22.05
N HIS A 29 -46.21 -28.16 21.14
CA HIS A 29 -45.09 -29.04 21.47
C HIS A 29 -43.86 -28.22 21.89
N PRO A 30 -43.07 -28.67 22.89
CA PRO A 30 -41.87 -27.97 23.35
C PRO A 30 -40.87 -27.62 22.24
N ASP A 31 -40.70 -28.51 21.26
CA ASP A 31 -39.78 -28.33 20.12
C ASP A 31 -40.13 -27.11 19.25
N TYR A 32 -41.39 -26.66 19.28
CA TYR A 32 -41.85 -25.50 18.51
C TYR A 32 -42.04 -24.27 19.38
N LYS A 33 -41.70 -24.31 20.68
CA LYS A 33 -42.01 -23.25 21.65
C LYS A 33 -41.53 -21.87 21.20
N ASP A 34 -40.33 -21.79 20.67
CA ASP A 34 -39.69 -20.54 20.23
C ASP A 34 -39.96 -20.20 18.75
N CYS A 35 -40.67 -21.07 18.03
CA CYS A 35 -41.06 -20.82 16.64
C CYS A 35 -42.23 -19.84 16.56
N LEU A 36 -42.01 -18.69 15.92
CA LEU A 36 -43.08 -17.74 15.59
C LEU A 36 -43.85 -18.13 14.31
N SER A 37 -43.24 -18.94 13.45
CA SER A 37 -43.80 -19.44 12.20
C SER A 37 -43.19 -20.79 11.84
N VAL A 38 -43.87 -21.55 10.99
CA VAL A 38 -43.37 -22.80 10.41
C VAL A 38 -43.46 -22.75 8.90
N ALA A 39 -42.50 -23.38 8.22
CA ALA A 39 -42.45 -23.45 6.77
C ALA A 39 -43.42 -24.52 6.24
N VAL A 40 -44.02 -24.22 5.10
CA VAL A 40 -44.80 -25.17 4.30
C VAL A 40 -44.00 -25.49 3.03
N VAL A 41 -43.81 -26.78 2.78
CA VAL A 41 -43.03 -27.27 1.65
C VAL A 41 -43.88 -28.15 0.74
N ASN A 42 -43.51 -28.21 -0.54
CA ASN A 42 -44.08 -29.20 -1.45
C ASN A 42 -43.45 -30.58 -1.22
N GLN A 43 -43.89 -31.58 -1.99
CA GLN A 43 -43.37 -32.97 -1.91
C GLN A 43 -41.86 -33.09 -2.21
N ASN A 44 -41.28 -32.10 -2.89
CA ASN A 44 -39.85 -32.04 -3.21
C ASN A 44 -39.04 -31.25 -2.17
N ASN A 45 -39.62 -30.95 -1.00
CA ASN A 45 -39.02 -30.17 0.08
C ASN A 45 -38.64 -28.72 -0.33
N GLN A 46 -39.33 -28.15 -1.32
CA GLN A 46 -39.16 -26.75 -1.69
C GLN A 46 -40.14 -25.88 -0.89
N PRO A 47 -39.72 -24.73 -0.35
CA PRO A 47 -40.59 -23.82 0.38
C PRO A 47 -41.63 -23.22 -0.58
N VAL A 48 -42.91 -23.40 -0.25
CA VAL A 48 -44.06 -22.88 -1.02
C VAL A 48 -44.94 -21.96 -0.19
N GLY A 49 -44.71 -21.92 1.11
CA GLY A 49 -45.37 -20.97 1.98
C GLY A 49 -44.86 -21.01 3.41
N MET A 50 -45.49 -20.20 4.25
CA MET A 50 -45.27 -20.21 5.70
C MET A 50 -46.56 -19.88 6.43
N ILE A 51 -46.69 -20.41 7.65
CA ILE A 51 -47.82 -20.12 8.52
C ILE A 51 -47.32 -19.64 9.88
N SER A 52 -47.83 -18.50 10.32
CA SER A 52 -47.42 -17.88 11.58
C SER A 52 -48.31 -18.31 12.74
N ARG A 53 -47.74 -18.38 13.94
CA ARG A 53 -48.48 -18.64 15.18
C ARG A 53 -49.57 -17.58 15.40
N HIS A 54 -49.29 -16.32 15.08
CA HIS A 54 -50.27 -15.23 15.14
C HIS A 54 -51.47 -15.50 14.23
N GLN A 55 -51.23 -15.85 12.96
CA GLN A 55 -52.30 -16.14 12.00
C GLN A 55 -53.18 -17.33 12.44
N LEU A 56 -52.58 -18.38 12.99
CA LEU A 56 -53.33 -19.52 13.54
C LEU A 56 -54.19 -19.10 14.74
N ASN A 57 -53.64 -18.32 15.66
CA ASN A 57 -54.38 -17.80 16.80
C ASN A 57 -55.57 -16.95 16.35
N ASP A 58 -55.39 -16.06 15.36
CA ASP A 58 -56.48 -15.25 14.80
C ASP A 58 -57.59 -16.09 14.16
N ILE A 59 -57.25 -17.21 13.51
CA ILE A 59 -58.23 -18.12 12.89
C ILE A 59 -59.01 -18.87 13.97
N PHE A 60 -58.34 -19.40 14.99
CA PHE A 60 -58.97 -20.26 16.00
C PHE A 60 -59.63 -19.55 17.17
N LEU A 61 -59.24 -18.30 17.46
CA LEU A 61 -59.93 -17.47 18.46
C LEU A 61 -61.30 -16.97 17.97
N LYS A 62 -61.58 -17.04 16.66
CA LYS A 62 -62.93 -16.76 16.12
C LYS A 62 -63.93 -17.81 16.64
N LYS A 63 -65.18 -17.40 16.80
CA LYS A 63 -66.27 -18.29 17.25
C LYS A 63 -66.36 -19.53 16.34
N PHE A 64 -66.23 -20.72 16.92
CA PHE A 64 -66.16 -22.02 16.22
C PHE A 64 -64.99 -22.17 15.21
N GLY A 65 -63.96 -21.32 15.29
CA GLY A 65 -62.87 -21.29 14.31
C GLY A 65 -62.12 -22.63 14.19
N ARG A 66 -61.85 -23.29 15.34
CA ARG A 66 -61.18 -24.59 15.37
C ARG A 66 -62.01 -25.68 14.67
N ASP A 67 -63.31 -25.74 14.92
CA ASP A 67 -64.20 -26.75 14.32
C ASP A 67 -64.46 -26.51 12.83
N LEU A 68 -64.49 -25.24 12.40
CA LEU A 68 -64.78 -24.84 11.02
C LEU A 68 -63.57 -24.93 10.08
N PHE A 69 -62.38 -24.62 10.60
CA PHE A 69 -61.17 -24.48 9.78
C PHE A 69 -60.09 -25.51 10.11
N GLY A 70 -60.17 -26.21 11.25
CA GLY A 70 -59.12 -27.14 11.71
C GLY A 70 -58.87 -28.33 10.80
N SER A 71 -59.89 -28.81 10.08
CA SER A 71 -59.78 -29.93 9.14
C SER A 71 -59.44 -29.51 7.71
N ARG A 72 -59.35 -28.20 7.44
CA ARG A 72 -59.00 -27.68 6.12
C ARG A 72 -57.48 -27.72 5.91
N PRO A 73 -57.02 -27.85 4.65
CA PRO A 73 -55.59 -27.89 4.34
C PRO A 73 -54.91 -26.56 4.65
N VAL A 74 -53.63 -26.61 5.00
CA VAL A 74 -52.81 -25.44 5.36
C VAL A 74 -52.61 -24.50 4.17
N CYS A 75 -52.60 -25.02 2.94
CA CYS A 75 -52.47 -24.19 1.73
C CYS A 75 -53.57 -23.13 1.58
N ASP A 76 -54.76 -23.35 2.16
CA ASP A 76 -55.86 -22.39 2.15
C ASP A 76 -55.58 -21.14 3.00
N PHE A 77 -54.60 -21.22 3.92
CA PHE A 77 -54.33 -20.20 4.93
C PHE A 77 -52.89 -19.69 4.92
N MET A 78 -51.93 -20.45 4.41
CA MET A 78 -50.52 -20.07 4.41
C MET A 78 -50.25 -18.79 3.61
N ARG A 79 -49.21 -18.05 4.00
CA ARG A 79 -48.65 -17.01 3.15
C ARG A 79 -47.84 -17.66 2.03
N GLN A 80 -48.18 -17.35 0.78
CA GLN A 80 -47.59 -17.98 -0.42
C GLN A 80 -46.19 -17.44 -0.78
N GLU A 81 -45.80 -16.28 -0.25
CA GLU A 81 -44.48 -15.69 -0.44
C GLU A 81 -43.69 -15.74 0.88
N PRO A 82 -43.02 -16.86 1.20
CA PRO A 82 -42.16 -16.94 2.37
C PRO A 82 -40.85 -16.16 2.14
N LEU A 83 -40.28 -15.61 3.21
CA LEU A 83 -38.94 -15.06 3.18
C LEU A 83 -37.92 -16.21 3.08
N VAL A 84 -37.21 -16.30 1.96
CA VAL A 84 -36.23 -17.36 1.72
C VAL A 84 -34.85 -16.74 1.52
N VAL A 85 -33.86 -17.23 2.26
CA VAL A 85 -32.48 -16.78 2.17
C VAL A 85 -31.58 -17.97 1.86
N ASP A 86 -30.72 -17.80 0.86
CA ASP A 86 -29.73 -18.81 0.49
C ASP A 86 -28.56 -18.82 1.49
N VAL A 87 -28.11 -20.01 1.89
CA VAL A 87 -27.03 -20.16 2.86
C VAL A 87 -25.69 -19.59 2.37
N TYR A 88 -25.48 -19.45 1.06
CA TYR A 88 -24.27 -18.90 0.46
C TYR A 88 -24.33 -17.39 0.26
N SER A 89 -25.49 -16.75 0.50
CA SER A 89 -25.59 -15.29 0.49
C SER A 89 -24.76 -14.66 1.62
N SER A 90 -24.30 -13.42 1.41
CA SER A 90 -23.62 -12.68 2.47
C SER A 90 -24.60 -12.27 3.57
N LEU A 91 -24.11 -12.09 4.80
CA LEU A 91 -24.95 -11.64 5.92
C LEU A 91 -25.61 -10.28 5.63
N LEU A 92 -24.91 -9.39 4.93
CA LEU A 92 -25.42 -8.07 4.57
C LEU A 92 -26.56 -8.17 3.54
N GLU A 93 -26.39 -8.99 2.49
CA GLU A 93 -27.45 -9.23 1.49
C GLU A 93 -28.68 -9.88 2.12
N ALA A 94 -28.47 -10.89 2.97
CA ALA A 94 -29.54 -11.53 3.72
C ALA A 94 -30.27 -10.54 4.64
N SER A 95 -29.53 -9.74 5.42
CA SER A 95 -30.08 -8.72 6.31
C SER A 95 -30.92 -7.69 5.55
N SER A 96 -30.36 -7.14 4.47
CA SER A 96 -31.04 -6.16 3.61
C SER A 96 -32.31 -6.74 2.97
N TYR A 97 -32.24 -7.96 2.43
CA TYR A 97 -33.38 -8.65 1.81
C TYR A 97 -34.51 -8.93 2.82
N ILE A 98 -34.17 -9.49 3.99
CA ILE A 98 -35.14 -9.79 5.04
C ILE A 98 -35.78 -8.48 5.52
N THR A 99 -34.98 -7.47 5.86
CA THR A 99 -35.48 -6.17 6.36
C THR A 99 -36.39 -5.47 5.35
N ALA A 100 -36.10 -5.58 4.05
CA ALA A 100 -36.91 -4.98 2.99
C ALA A 100 -38.24 -5.70 2.71
N GLN A 101 -38.31 -7.02 2.94
CA GLN A 101 -39.48 -7.84 2.60
C GLN A 101 -40.30 -8.30 3.83
N MET A 102 -39.81 -8.02 5.04
CA MET A 102 -40.53 -8.33 6.28
C MET A 102 -41.88 -7.59 6.35
N THR A 103 -42.96 -8.37 6.44
CA THR A 103 -44.36 -7.88 6.48
C THR A 103 -45.21 -8.60 7.56
N PHE A 104 -44.57 -9.11 8.62
CA PHE A 104 -45.27 -9.77 9.73
C PHE A 104 -45.41 -8.82 10.93
N PRO A 105 -46.43 -8.99 11.80
CA PRO A 105 -46.45 -8.26 13.05
C PRO A 105 -45.22 -8.69 13.87
N LEU A 106 -44.26 -7.78 14.01
CA LEU A 106 -43.31 -7.86 15.11
C LEU A 106 -44.15 -7.68 16.37
N SER A 107 -44.07 -8.64 17.28
CA SER A 107 -45.02 -8.78 18.39
C SER A 107 -44.97 -7.63 19.40
N GLU A 108 -43.97 -6.75 19.31
CA GLU A 108 -43.77 -5.63 20.23
C GLU A 108 -43.25 -4.40 19.49
N ASP A 109 -44.08 -3.35 19.44
CA ASP A 109 -43.62 -1.97 19.25
C ASP A 109 -43.11 -1.43 20.59
N PHE A 110 -42.28 -0.38 20.56
CA PHE A 110 -41.80 0.28 21.77
C PHE A 110 -42.40 1.67 21.93
N VAL A 111 -42.52 2.15 23.17
CA VAL A 111 -43.04 3.49 23.46
C VAL A 111 -41.91 4.52 23.35
N ILE A 112 -42.13 5.57 22.57
CA ILE A 112 -41.25 6.74 22.49
C ILE A 112 -41.77 7.81 23.44
N THR A 113 -40.87 8.41 24.23
CA THR A 113 -41.20 9.49 25.17
C THR A 113 -40.33 10.72 24.96
N GLN A 114 -40.85 11.90 25.35
CA GLN A 114 -40.09 13.14 25.43
C GLN A 114 -40.24 13.71 26.84
N GLY A 115 -39.13 13.84 27.57
CA GLY A 115 -39.17 14.27 28.98
C GLY A 115 -39.99 13.35 29.89
N GLY A 116 -40.06 12.06 29.58
CA GLY A 116 -40.87 11.07 30.31
C GLY A 116 -42.37 11.07 29.96
N GLN A 117 -42.84 11.97 29.10
CA GLN A 117 -44.21 11.95 28.58
C GLN A 117 -44.30 11.16 27.28
N TYR A 118 -45.39 10.41 27.10
CA TYR A 118 -45.67 9.66 25.87
C TYR A 118 -45.65 10.58 24.64
N LEU A 119 -44.86 10.19 23.64
CA LEU A 119 -44.76 10.87 22.34
C LEU A 119 -45.34 10.01 21.20
N GLY A 120 -45.18 8.68 21.26
CA GLY A 120 -45.66 7.80 20.21
C GLY A 120 -45.23 6.34 20.38
N MET A 121 -45.56 5.50 19.39
CA MET A 121 -45.03 4.14 19.25
C MET A 121 -43.92 4.14 18.19
N GLY A 122 -42.85 3.40 18.44
CA GLY A 122 -41.77 3.11 17.51
C GLY A 122 -41.80 1.64 17.12
N ALA A 123 -41.54 1.38 15.84
CA ALA A 123 -41.40 0.01 15.33
C ALA A 123 -39.95 -0.45 15.48
N VAL A 124 -39.73 -1.65 16.03
CA VAL A 124 -38.39 -2.26 16.17
C VAL A 124 -37.66 -2.34 14.84
N LEU A 125 -38.39 -2.62 13.74
CA LEU A 125 -37.80 -2.70 12.40
C LEU A 125 -37.16 -1.38 11.97
N HIS A 126 -37.82 -0.24 12.21
CA HIS A 126 -37.26 1.07 11.87
C HIS A 126 -35.94 1.35 12.61
N LEU A 127 -35.85 0.93 13.88
CA LEU A 127 -34.62 1.07 14.66
C LEU A 127 -33.49 0.19 14.11
N LEU A 128 -33.78 -1.07 13.79
CA LEU A 128 -32.80 -1.99 13.20
C LEU A 128 -32.29 -1.48 11.84
N SER A 129 -33.18 -1.02 10.96
CA SER A 129 -32.80 -0.44 9.66
C SER A 129 -31.93 0.81 9.84
N ALA A 130 -32.27 1.70 10.79
CA ALA A 130 -31.47 2.88 11.08
C ALA A 130 -30.07 2.53 11.61
N MET A 131 -29.97 1.51 12.47
CA MET A 131 -28.67 1.02 12.97
C MET A 131 -27.82 0.40 11.86
N GLU A 132 -28.41 -0.42 10.99
CA GLU A 132 -27.72 -1.03 9.85
C GLU A 132 -27.17 0.06 8.92
N GLN A 133 -27.98 1.07 8.61
CA GLN A 133 -27.56 2.22 7.80
C GLN A 133 -26.40 2.98 8.47
N GLN A 134 -26.48 3.23 9.78
CA GLN A 134 -25.42 3.92 10.52
C GLN A 134 -24.10 3.13 10.52
N ILE A 135 -24.16 1.81 10.73
CA ILE A 135 -22.98 0.94 10.71
C ILE A 135 -22.33 0.94 9.33
N SER A 136 -23.15 0.81 8.27
CA SER A 136 -22.67 0.84 6.89
C SER A 136 -21.98 2.17 6.56
N GLN A 137 -22.59 3.29 6.96
CA GLN A 137 -22.01 4.62 6.79
C GLN A 137 -20.67 4.77 7.53
N ASN A 138 -20.63 4.39 8.81
CA ASN A 138 -19.41 4.43 9.61
C ASN A 138 -18.28 3.57 8.99
N ALA A 139 -18.61 2.39 8.46
CA ALA A 139 -17.65 1.51 7.82
C ALA A 139 -17.08 2.15 6.52
N ALA A 140 -17.93 2.81 5.73
CA ALA A 140 -17.51 3.52 4.53
C ALA A 140 -16.57 4.71 4.87
N ASP A 141 -16.92 5.49 5.89
CA ASP A 141 -16.12 6.63 6.33
C ASP A 141 -14.77 6.19 6.91
N LEU A 142 -14.75 5.12 7.71
CA LEU A 142 -13.51 4.54 8.22
C LEU A 142 -12.59 4.05 7.11
N ASN A 143 -13.14 3.36 6.10
CA ASN A 143 -12.37 2.88 4.96
C ASN A 143 -11.76 4.04 4.17
N LYS A 144 -12.53 5.12 3.96
CA LYS A 144 -12.04 6.34 3.31
C LYS A 144 -10.90 6.99 4.10
N ALA A 145 -11.06 7.15 5.41
CA ALA A 145 -10.03 7.71 6.29
C ALA A 145 -8.76 6.85 6.28
N TYR A 146 -8.91 5.53 6.31
CA TYR A 146 -7.79 4.59 6.24
C TYR A 146 -7.01 4.71 4.93
N LYS A 147 -7.70 4.79 3.79
CA LYS A 147 -7.06 4.98 2.47
C LYS A 147 -6.30 6.30 2.40
N GLN A 148 -6.88 7.38 2.91
CA GLN A 148 -6.21 8.69 2.98
C GLN A 148 -4.96 8.61 3.85
N LEU A 149 -5.07 8.05 5.06
CA LEU A 149 -3.94 7.89 5.97
C LEU A 149 -2.80 7.08 5.33
N SER A 150 -3.12 5.94 4.72
CA SER A 150 -2.15 5.09 4.02
C SER A 150 -1.45 5.84 2.88
N SER A 151 -2.20 6.60 2.07
CA SER A 151 -1.60 7.41 0.99
C SER A 151 -0.67 8.52 1.52
N SER A 152 -1.06 9.20 2.61
CA SER A 152 -0.23 10.23 3.23
C SER A 152 1.04 9.64 3.85
N GLN A 153 0.95 8.46 4.47
CA GLN A 153 2.12 7.77 5.00
C GLN A 153 3.10 7.38 3.89
N ALA A 154 2.60 6.86 2.76
CA ALA A 154 3.44 6.53 1.62
C ALA A 154 4.14 7.77 1.05
N GLN A 155 3.44 8.91 0.96
CA GLN A 155 4.02 10.18 0.53
C GLN A 155 5.09 10.69 1.52
N LEU A 156 4.85 10.58 2.83
CA LEU A 156 5.84 10.97 3.85
C LEU A 156 7.10 10.13 3.76
N VAL A 157 6.98 8.80 3.66
CA VAL A 157 8.13 7.90 3.47
C VAL A 157 8.89 8.26 2.21
N GLN A 158 8.19 8.52 1.10
CA GLN A 158 8.84 8.94 -0.14
C GLN A 158 9.55 10.30 0.00
N SER A 159 8.95 11.25 0.72
CA SER A 159 9.55 12.56 0.99
C SER A 159 10.80 12.43 1.85
N GLU A 160 10.79 11.59 2.88
CA GLU A 160 11.97 11.32 3.72
C GLU A 160 13.08 10.64 2.91
N LYS A 161 12.74 9.67 2.05
CA LYS A 161 13.70 9.06 1.13
C LYS A 161 14.35 10.08 0.21
N MET A 162 13.55 10.99 -0.37
CA MET A 162 14.07 12.04 -1.24
C MET A 162 14.94 13.05 -0.50
N ALA A 163 14.58 13.40 0.74
CA ALA A 163 15.40 14.27 1.58
C ALA A 163 16.73 13.60 1.93
N ALA A 164 16.71 12.33 2.35
CA ALA A 164 17.91 11.55 2.63
C ALA A 164 18.80 11.38 1.39
N LEU A 165 18.20 11.10 0.23
CA LEU A 165 18.90 11.05 -1.05
C LEU A 165 19.55 12.39 -1.39
N GLY A 166 18.84 13.51 -1.21
CA GLY A 166 19.38 14.84 -1.43
C GLY A 166 20.58 15.15 -0.53
N GLN A 167 20.51 14.80 0.76
CA GLN A 167 21.62 14.96 1.68
C GLN A 167 22.81 14.08 1.32
N MET A 168 22.56 12.83 0.90
CA MET A 168 23.61 11.92 0.46
C MET A 168 24.30 12.42 -0.82
N VAL A 169 23.53 12.87 -1.82
CA VAL A 169 24.07 13.45 -3.06
C VAL A 169 24.90 14.69 -2.76
N ALA A 170 24.45 15.57 -1.86
CA ALA A 170 25.23 16.73 -1.43
C ALA A 170 26.55 16.33 -0.74
N GLY A 171 26.51 15.29 0.11
CA GLY A 171 27.70 14.74 0.76
C GLY A 171 28.71 14.15 -0.24
N VAL A 172 28.24 13.32 -1.17
CA VAL A 172 29.09 12.73 -2.22
C VAL A 172 29.66 13.80 -3.14
N ALA A 173 28.87 14.82 -3.50
CA ALA A 173 29.38 15.95 -4.29
C ALA A 173 30.48 16.70 -3.53
N HIS A 174 30.36 16.88 -2.22
CA HIS A 174 31.41 17.48 -1.41
C HIS A 174 32.67 16.61 -1.38
N GLU A 175 32.51 15.31 -1.14
CA GLU A 175 33.62 14.36 -1.09
C GLU A 175 34.33 14.15 -2.44
N ILE A 176 33.65 14.37 -3.57
CA ILE A 176 34.28 14.38 -4.91
C ILE A 176 34.99 15.71 -5.18
N ASN A 177 34.42 16.83 -4.73
CA ASN A 177 35.00 18.14 -4.96
C ASN A 177 36.34 18.34 -4.24
N THR A 178 36.52 17.71 -3.06
CA THR A 178 37.79 17.75 -2.32
C THR A 178 38.98 17.21 -3.15
N PRO A 179 38.96 15.95 -3.65
CA PRO A 179 39.99 15.41 -4.52
C PRO A 179 40.15 16.12 -5.85
N LEU A 180 39.04 16.55 -6.44
CA LEU A 180 39.11 17.34 -7.65
C LEU A 180 39.86 18.67 -7.43
N GLY A 181 39.68 19.29 -6.27
CA GLY A 181 40.36 20.53 -5.89
C GLY A 181 41.88 20.39 -5.85
N TYR A 182 42.40 19.38 -5.14
CA TYR A 182 43.84 19.19 -5.07
C TYR A 182 44.44 18.63 -6.37
N VAL A 183 43.71 17.81 -7.14
CA VAL A 183 44.11 17.40 -8.50
C VAL A 183 44.31 18.62 -9.40
N ASN A 184 43.37 19.56 -9.40
CA ASN A 184 43.49 20.78 -10.21
C ASN A 184 44.69 21.64 -9.77
N ASN A 185 44.86 21.85 -8.46
CA ASN A 185 46.00 22.60 -7.94
C ASN A 185 47.34 21.94 -8.33
N ASN A 186 47.42 20.60 -8.25
CA ASN A 186 48.62 19.87 -8.63
C ASN A 186 48.89 19.97 -10.13
N ILE A 187 47.87 19.92 -10.98
CA ILE A 187 48.01 20.13 -12.43
C ILE A 187 48.52 21.54 -12.75
N ASP A 188 48.04 22.56 -12.03
CA ASP A 188 48.51 23.93 -12.20
C ASP A 188 49.99 24.06 -11.78
N MET A 189 50.40 23.45 -10.67
CA MET A 189 51.81 23.41 -10.27
C MET A 189 52.66 22.62 -11.28
N LEU A 190 52.19 21.46 -11.75
CA LEU A 190 52.88 20.68 -12.80
C LEU A 190 53.11 21.51 -14.06
N ARG A 191 52.18 22.40 -14.43
CA ARG A 191 52.33 23.32 -15.57
C ARG A 191 53.45 24.35 -15.33
N GLU A 192 53.56 24.89 -14.13
CA GLU A 192 54.64 25.80 -13.75
C GLU A 192 56.01 25.08 -13.80
N PHE A 193 56.10 23.88 -13.24
CA PHE A 193 57.31 23.06 -13.29
C PHE A 193 57.71 22.73 -14.74
N PHE A 194 56.73 22.38 -15.59
CA PHE A 194 57.00 22.17 -17.03
C PHE A 194 57.53 23.44 -17.71
N GLY A 195 57.03 24.61 -17.33
CA GLY A 195 57.52 25.91 -17.82
C GLY A 195 58.97 26.17 -17.44
N GLN A 196 59.35 25.89 -16.19
CA GLN A 196 60.73 26.00 -15.71
C GLN A 196 61.66 25.04 -16.45
N LEU A 197 61.25 23.78 -16.61
CA LEU A 197 62.02 22.77 -17.33
C LEU A 197 62.20 23.14 -18.81
N ASN A 198 61.17 23.70 -19.44
CA ASN A 198 61.25 24.18 -20.82
C ASN A 198 62.22 25.37 -20.97
N CYS A 199 62.28 26.30 -20.01
CA CYS A 199 63.30 27.37 -20.01
C CYS A 199 64.73 26.81 -19.97
N VAL A 200 64.99 25.84 -19.08
CA VAL A 200 66.30 25.20 -18.97
C VAL A 200 66.65 24.45 -20.26
N LEU A 201 65.71 23.70 -20.84
CA LEU A 201 65.92 22.99 -22.10
C LEU A 201 66.20 23.96 -23.26
N GLN A 202 65.46 25.07 -23.37
CA GLN A 202 65.69 26.08 -24.39
C GLN A 202 67.07 26.73 -24.26
N ALA A 203 67.52 27.05 -23.03
CA ALA A 203 68.85 27.59 -22.79
C ALA A 203 69.96 26.61 -23.20
N HIS A 204 69.80 25.31 -22.90
CA HIS A 204 70.73 24.27 -23.35
C HIS A 204 70.73 24.10 -24.88
N GLN A 205 69.55 24.14 -25.51
CA GLN A 205 69.44 24.05 -26.95
C GLN A 205 70.11 25.25 -27.64
N GLN A 206 69.92 26.46 -27.10
CA GLN A 206 70.53 27.68 -27.61
C GLN A 206 72.05 27.63 -27.51
N LEU A 207 72.62 27.12 -26.41
CA LEU A 207 74.07 26.88 -26.31
C LEU A 207 74.54 25.87 -27.37
N ALA A 208 73.83 24.75 -27.55
CA ALA A 208 74.18 23.76 -28.56
C ALA A 208 74.18 24.36 -29.98
N ASP A 209 73.18 25.16 -30.32
CA ASP A 209 73.09 25.88 -31.59
C ASP A 209 74.24 26.89 -31.75
N THR A 210 74.59 27.64 -30.69
CA THR A 210 75.75 28.55 -30.69
C THR A 210 77.06 27.79 -30.93
N LEU A 211 77.27 26.64 -30.29
CA LEU A 211 78.48 25.83 -30.44
C LEU A 211 78.63 25.22 -31.85
N LEU A 212 77.51 24.94 -32.51
CA LEU A 212 77.48 24.39 -33.87
C LEU A 212 77.53 25.47 -34.96
N ALA A 213 77.36 26.75 -34.61
CA ALA A 213 77.37 27.85 -35.55
C ALA A 213 78.78 28.10 -36.14
N PRO A 214 78.94 28.32 -37.46
CA PRO A 214 80.26 28.47 -38.09
C PRO A 214 81.11 29.70 -37.66
N HIS A 215 80.49 30.68 -37.01
CA HIS A 215 81.09 31.99 -36.67
C HIS A 215 80.75 32.45 -35.24
N SER A 216 80.44 31.53 -34.33
CA SER A 216 80.21 31.88 -32.93
C SER A 216 81.49 32.42 -32.28
N THR A 217 81.35 33.53 -31.56
CA THR A 217 82.44 34.16 -30.81
C THR A 217 82.49 33.65 -29.37
N GLU A 218 83.62 33.85 -28.69
CA GLU A 218 83.72 33.55 -27.24
C GLU A 218 82.68 34.32 -26.41
N ILE A 219 82.26 35.50 -26.88
CA ILE A 219 81.21 36.31 -26.25
C ILE A 219 79.85 35.63 -26.39
N ASP A 220 79.50 35.12 -27.57
CA ASP A 220 78.22 34.42 -27.80
C ASP A 220 78.10 33.16 -26.92
N ILE A 221 79.21 32.42 -26.75
CA ILE A 221 79.25 31.23 -25.89
C ILE A 221 79.10 31.62 -24.41
N ALA A 222 79.76 32.70 -23.98
CA ALA A 222 79.67 33.19 -22.60
C ALA A 222 78.25 33.68 -22.26
N GLU A 223 77.56 34.36 -23.19
CA GLU A 223 76.17 34.77 -23.02
C GLU A 223 75.22 33.56 -22.92
N SER A 224 75.37 32.55 -23.77
CA SER A 224 74.56 31.33 -23.70
C SER A 224 74.82 30.52 -22.42
N LEU A 225 76.05 30.49 -21.91
CA LEU A 225 76.37 29.86 -20.63
C LEU A 225 75.75 30.63 -19.45
N ALA A 226 75.81 31.96 -19.46
CA ALA A 226 75.15 32.80 -18.46
C ALA A 226 73.63 32.60 -18.46
N ALA A 227 73.01 32.49 -19.64
CA ALA A 227 71.57 32.21 -19.76
C ALA A 227 71.17 30.84 -19.16
N ILE A 228 72.05 29.83 -19.22
CA ILE A 228 71.84 28.53 -18.57
C ILE A 228 71.93 28.66 -17.04
N ASP A 229 72.92 29.38 -16.52
CA ASP A 229 73.06 29.61 -15.09
C ASP A 229 71.86 30.39 -14.53
N ASP A 230 71.37 31.39 -15.26
CA ASP A 230 70.15 32.14 -14.91
C ASP A 230 68.90 31.24 -14.97
N ALA A 231 68.75 30.42 -16.01
CA ALA A 231 67.60 29.51 -16.14
C ALA A 231 67.59 28.41 -15.07
N LYS A 232 68.76 28.01 -14.56
CA LYS A 232 68.90 27.07 -13.44
C LYS A 232 68.86 27.74 -12.07
N ALA A 233 68.93 29.07 -12.00
CA ALA A 233 69.00 29.79 -10.74
C ALA A 233 67.75 29.50 -9.90
N GLY A 234 67.95 28.89 -8.72
CA GLY A 234 66.86 28.50 -7.83
C GLY A 234 66.23 27.13 -8.13
N ILE A 235 66.75 26.37 -9.11
CA ILE A 235 66.31 25.00 -9.41
C ILE A 235 67.35 24.02 -8.89
N GLU A 236 67.04 23.35 -7.78
CA GLU A 236 67.80 22.18 -7.33
C GLU A 236 67.23 20.94 -8.02
N LEU A 237 67.95 20.39 -9.01
CA LEU A 237 67.45 19.29 -9.86
C LEU A 237 66.94 18.08 -9.09
N GLU A 238 67.63 17.69 -8.02
CA GLU A 238 67.26 16.51 -7.22
C GLU A 238 65.92 16.75 -6.49
N GLN A 239 65.76 17.93 -5.88
CA GLN A 239 64.50 18.34 -5.25
C GLN A 239 63.38 18.56 -6.27
N PHE A 240 63.69 19.15 -7.42
CA PHE A 240 62.73 19.42 -8.50
C PHE A 240 62.08 18.13 -9.01
N PHE A 241 62.87 17.08 -9.27
CA PHE A 241 62.32 15.79 -9.69
C PHE A 241 61.56 15.10 -8.56
N ALA A 242 62.01 15.22 -7.31
CA ALA A 242 61.28 14.69 -6.17
C ALA A 242 59.90 15.36 -5.99
N ASP A 243 59.82 16.68 -6.14
CA ASP A 243 58.57 17.43 -6.05
C ASP A 243 57.63 17.09 -7.22
N LEU A 244 58.15 16.93 -8.45
CA LEU A 244 57.39 16.44 -9.60
C LEU A 244 56.76 15.07 -9.34
N ASP A 245 57.55 14.11 -8.87
CA ASP A 245 57.07 12.77 -8.56
C ASP A 245 56.01 12.82 -7.45
N GLY A 246 56.19 13.68 -6.44
CA GLY A 246 55.18 13.95 -5.41
C GLY A 246 53.85 14.44 -6.00
N LEU A 247 53.89 15.45 -6.87
CA LEU A 247 52.69 16.00 -7.51
C LEU A 247 51.97 14.98 -8.39
N PHE A 248 52.70 14.15 -9.13
CA PHE A 248 52.10 13.07 -9.90
C PHE A 248 51.41 12.06 -8.99
N ASN A 249 52.08 11.58 -7.94
CA ASN A 249 51.52 10.63 -6.99
C ASN A 249 50.24 11.16 -6.31
N ASP A 250 50.25 12.41 -5.85
CA ASP A 250 49.09 13.04 -5.23
C ASP A 250 47.93 13.23 -6.22
N THR A 251 48.25 13.55 -7.47
CA THR A 251 47.26 13.66 -8.56
C THR A 251 46.62 12.29 -8.85
N PHE A 252 47.43 11.23 -8.97
CA PHE A 252 46.91 9.88 -9.18
C PHE A 252 46.05 9.42 -8.02
N TYR A 253 46.48 9.68 -6.78
CA TYR A 253 45.70 9.38 -5.59
C TYR A 253 44.34 10.08 -5.57
N GLY A 254 44.29 11.35 -5.98
CA GLY A 254 43.01 12.07 -6.12
C GLY A 254 42.08 11.48 -7.15
N VAL A 255 42.61 11.11 -8.32
CA VAL A 255 41.81 10.46 -9.36
C VAL A 255 41.30 9.08 -8.92
N GLU A 256 42.11 8.32 -8.20
CA GLU A 256 41.72 7.03 -7.62
C GLU A 256 40.59 7.20 -6.60
N GLN A 257 40.71 8.16 -5.68
CA GLN A 257 39.63 8.48 -4.72
C GLN A 257 38.32 8.85 -5.41
N ILE A 258 38.36 9.69 -6.46
CA ILE A 258 37.16 10.06 -7.23
C ILE A 258 36.53 8.82 -7.84
N SER A 259 37.36 7.91 -8.39
CA SER A 259 36.88 6.66 -8.97
C SER A 259 36.20 5.77 -7.94
N GLU A 260 36.79 5.60 -6.75
CA GLU A 260 36.21 4.82 -5.66
C GLU A 260 34.85 5.38 -5.21
N LEU A 261 34.74 6.69 -5.04
CA LEU A 261 33.48 7.37 -4.67
C LEU A 261 32.38 7.16 -5.72
N VAL A 262 32.72 7.27 -7.00
CA VAL A 262 31.77 7.07 -8.11
C VAL A 262 31.32 5.61 -8.22
N MET A 263 32.22 4.64 -8.02
CA MET A 263 31.86 3.22 -7.99
C MET A 263 30.94 2.91 -6.80
N GLY A 264 31.25 3.41 -5.61
CA GLY A 264 30.40 3.24 -4.43
C GLY A 264 28.99 3.80 -4.63
N LEU A 265 28.86 4.97 -5.27
CA LEU A 265 27.56 5.56 -5.60
C LEU A 265 26.76 4.69 -6.60
N LYS A 266 27.44 4.14 -7.61
CA LYS A 266 26.81 3.28 -8.62
C LYS A 266 26.26 1.99 -8.02
N ASP A 267 26.98 1.37 -7.09
CA ASP A 267 26.53 0.15 -6.43
C ASP A 267 25.32 0.42 -5.52
N PHE A 268 25.31 1.54 -4.81
CA PHE A 268 24.15 1.99 -4.02
C PHE A 268 22.90 2.21 -4.91
N SER A 269 23.07 2.86 -6.07
CA SER A 269 21.97 3.07 -7.02
C SER A 269 21.36 1.77 -7.56
N ARG A 270 22.12 0.67 -7.64
CA ARG A 270 21.61 -0.63 -8.11
C ARG A 270 20.86 -1.39 -7.03
N LEU A 271 21.26 -1.24 -5.76
CA LEU A 271 20.56 -1.81 -4.61
C LEU A 271 19.14 -1.28 -4.46
N ASP A 272 18.91 0.00 -4.77
CA ASP A 272 17.56 0.61 -4.68
C ASP A 272 16.64 0.14 -5.83
N GLN A 273 17.19 -0.18 -7.02
CA GLN A 273 16.42 -0.77 -8.12
C GLN A 273 15.99 -2.22 -7.87
N ALA A 274 16.82 -3.02 -7.19
CA ALA A 274 16.51 -4.43 -6.90
C ALA A 274 15.36 -4.62 -5.90
N VAL A 275 14.95 -3.58 -5.17
CA VAL A 275 13.80 -3.61 -4.24
C VAL A 275 12.48 -3.25 -4.93
N THR A 276 12.53 -2.70 -6.14
CA THR A 276 11.34 -2.28 -6.92
C THR A 276 11.30 -2.88 -8.32
N ASP A 277 11.69 -4.15 -8.48
CA ASP A 277 11.32 -4.85 -9.71
C ASP A 277 9.82 -5.20 -9.65
N ASN A 278 9.08 -4.79 -10.68
CA ASN A 278 7.68 -5.10 -10.84
C ASN A 278 7.51 -6.62 -10.99
N VAL A 279 7.14 -7.29 -9.91
CA VAL A 279 6.74 -8.69 -9.98
C VAL A 279 5.28 -8.74 -10.43
N SER A 280 5.03 -9.35 -11.59
CA SER A 280 3.69 -9.67 -12.05
C SER A 280 3.07 -10.70 -11.11
N LEU A 281 2.06 -10.30 -10.34
CA LEU A 281 1.32 -11.20 -9.45
C LEU A 281 0.65 -12.36 -10.21
N ASN A 282 0.29 -12.16 -11.48
CA ASN A 282 -0.27 -13.21 -12.33
C ASN A 282 0.77 -14.29 -12.63
N ASP A 283 2.01 -13.90 -12.93
CA ASP A 283 3.10 -14.81 -13.25
C ASP A 283 3.47 -15.69 -12.03
N CYS A 284 3.30 -15.15 -10.81
CA CYS A 284 3.50 -15.90 -9.56
C CYS A 284 2.37 -16.90 -9.27
N ILE A 285 1.16 -16.70 -9.78
CA ILE A 285 0.03 -17.61 -9.60
C ILE A 285 0.05 -18.72 -10.65
N GLU A 286 0.50 -18.43 -11.88
CA GLU A 286 0.64 -19.43 -12.94
C GLU A 286 1.83 -20.38 -12.73
N SER A 287 2.80 -20.01 -11.89
CA SER A 287 3.99 -20.80 -11.57
C SER A 287 3.87 -21.64 -10.28
N ALA A 288 2.71 -21.64 -9.61
CA ALA A 288 2.41 -22.43 -8.41
C ALA A 288 1.49 -23.63 -8.73
#